data_AF-A0A0D7A4B5-F1
#
_entry.id   AF-A0A0D7A4B5-F1
#
_cell.length_a   1.000
_cell.length_b   1.000
_cell.length_c   1.000
_cell.angle_alpha   90.00
_cell.angle_beta   90.00
_cell.angle_gamma   90.00
#
_symmetry.space_group_name_H-M   'P 1'
#
loop_
_entity.id
_entity.type
_entity.pdbx_description
1 polymer ?
#
loop_
_entity_poly.entity_id
_entity_poly.type
_entity_poly.pdbx_seq_one_letter_code
_entity_poly.pdbx_strand_id
1 'polypeptide(L)'
;PESQVTAEVASCVMQRLLVHELKLKGFRSVESQDTLDYLEHHAVTFIQELYSSAHLYANLANRANPIASDLLHACQDGQLETKSLRRKSKKRKRCSFICEPSSDLIIHGPIQCYKPAQKPVSKRALEAIPATLRDLPSHFPKLPPKHTYMRTPVSVKSKSAQPPLEKKLKNASLVQESLRNLMTNTGQEDENAELLGHIVNWETTNALAKRWRV
;
A
#
# COMPACT_ATOMS: atom_id res chain seq x y z
N PRO A 1 -4.67 -7.64 -10.46
CA PRO A 1 -4.09 -8.09 -11.74
C PRO A 1 -2.56 -8.10 -11.62
N GLU A 2 -2.02 -9.22 -11.17
CA GLU A 2 -0.56 -9.40 -11.07
C GLU A 2 0.02 -9.45 -12.48
N SER A 3 1.02 -8.60 -12.72
CA SER A 3 1.71 -8.51 -14.01
C SER A 3 2.38 -9.86 -14.30
N GLN A 4 1.99 -10.52 -15.38
CA GLN A 4 2.55 -11.81 -15.82
C GLN A 4 4.00 -11.69 -16.36
N VAL A 5 4.64 -10.54 -16.20
CA VAL A 5 6.01 -10.31 -16.67
C VAL A 5 6.98 -10.88 -15.65
N THR A 6 7.57 -12.03 -15.97
CA THR A 6 8.68 -12.60 -15.20
C THR A 6 9.96 -11.83 -15.48
N ALA A 7 10.91 -11.85 -14.52
CA ALA A 7 12.20 -11.18 -14.65
C ALA A 7 12.99 -11.67 -15.88
N GLU A 8 12.91 -12.98 -16.17
CA GLU A 8 13.56 -13.61 -17.33
C GLU A 8 13.03 -13.05 -18.66
N VAL A 9 11.71 -12.86 -18.77
CA VAL A 9 11.09 -12.30 -19.98
C VAL A 9 11.48 -10.83 -20.15
N ALA A 10 11.50 -10.06 -19.06
CA ALA A 10 11.95 -8.67 -19.11
C ALA A 10 13.41 -8.55 -19.56
N SER A 11 14.28 -9.39 -19.02
CA SER A 11 15.70 -9.45 -19.41
C SER A 11 15.87 -9.80 -20.89
N CYS A 12 15.20 -10.86 -21.35
CA CYS A 12 15.22 -11.23 -22.76
C CYS A 12 14.77 -10.09 -23.69
N VAL A 13 13.71 -9.37 -23.33
CA VAL A 13 13.20 -8.23 -24.11
C VAL A 13 14.19 -7.07 -24.10
N MET A 14 14.82 -6.77 -22.97
CA MET A 14 15.85 -5.73 -22.87
C MET A 14 17.07 -6.07 -23.73
N GLN A 15 17.57 -7.30 -23.68
CA GLN A 15 18.68 -7.74 -24.53
C GLN A 15 18.33 -7.65 -26.02
N ARG A 16 17.12 -8.07 -26.42
CA ARG A 16 16.66 -7.93 -27.80
C ARG A 16 16.63 -6.47 -28.26
N LEU A 17 16.18 -5.56 -27.40
CA LEU A 17 16.18 -4.11 -27.67
C LEU A 17 17.61 -3.60 -27.87
N LEU A 18 18.54 -3.97 -26.98
CA LEU A 18 19.94 -3.56 -27.06
C LEU A 18 20.60 -4.07 -28.35
N VAL A 19 20.44 -5.35 -28.68
CA VAL A 19 20.96 -5.95 -29.92
C VAL A 19 20.40 -5.23 -31.15
N HIS A 20 19.10 -4.89 -31.14
CA HIS A 20 18.49 -4.13 -32.23
C HIS A 20 19.10 -2.72 -32.37
N GLU A 21 19.27 -1.99 -31.27
CA GLU A 21 19.92 -0.67 -31.31
C GLU A 21 21.38 -0.73 -31.75
N LEU A 22 22.13 -1.75 -31.33
CA LEU A 22 23.51 -1.97 -31.77
C LEU A 22 23.58 -2.28 -33.28
N LYS A 23 22.67 -3.12 -33.80
CA LYS A 23 22.56 -3.38 -35.24
C LYS A 23 22.25 -2.12 -36.03
N LEU A 24 21.33 -1.26 -35.54
CA LEU A 24 21.02 0.03 -36.17
C LEU A 24 22.22 0.99 -36.22
N LYS A 25 23.19 0.81 -35.31
CA LYS A 25 24.44 1.56 -35.28
C LYS A 25 25.55 0.95 -36.14
N GLY A 26 25.29 -0.18 -36.79
CA GLY A 26 26.25 -0.84 -37.68
C GLY A 26 27.17 -1.84 -36.98
N PHE A 27 26.92 -2.16 -35.71
CA PHE A 27 27.67 -3.22 -35.04
C PHE A 27 27.26 -4.58 -35.61
N ARG A 28 28.26 -5.37 -36.04
CA ARG A 28 28.06 -6.67 -36.70
C ARG A 28 28.02 -7.84 -35.72
N SER A 29 28.79 -7.76 -34.64
CA SER A 29 28.91 -8.80 -33.62
C SER A 29 29.21 -8.17 -32.27
N VAL A 30 28.90 -8.90 -31.20
CA VAL A 30 29.27 -8.59 -29.83
C VAL A 30 30.44 -9.50 -29.45
N GLU A 31 31.43 -8.96 -28.74
CA GLU A 31 32.64 -9.68 -28.34
C GLU A 31 32.39 -10.72 -27.24
N SER A 32 31.57 -10.39 -26.23
CA SER A 32 31.20 -11.30 -25.13
C SER A 32 29.75 -11.09 -24.68
N GLN A 33 29.11 -12.16 -24.18
CA GLN A 33 27.78 -12.09 -23.59
C GLN A 33 27.77 -11.19 -22.34
N ASP A 34 28.84 -11.24 -21.54
CA ASP A 34 29.03 -10.42 -20.35
C ASP A 34 28.90 -8.92 -20.64
N THR A 35 29.30 -8.47 -21.84
CA THR A 35 29.16 -7.07 -22.26
C THR A 35 27.70 -6.67 -22.45
N LEU A 36 26.88 -7.57 -23.00
CA LEU A 36 25.44 -7.33 -23.13
C LEU A 36 24.75 -7.31 -21.77
N ASP A 37 25.11 -8.23 -20.89
CA ASP A 37 24.55 -8.31 -19.54
C ASP A 37 24.93 -7.07 -18.72
N TYR A 38 26.17 -6.58 -18.85
CA TYR A 38 26.60 -5.31 -18.25
C TYR A 38 25.82 -4.10 -18.81
N LEU A 39 25.63 -4.04 -20.14
CA LEU A 39 24.87 -2.97 -20.79
C LEU A 39 23.39 -2.99 -20.39
N GLU A 40 22.81 -4.19 -20.27
CA GLU A 40 21.46 -4.40 -19.76
C GLU A 40 21.34 -3.91 -18.33
N HIS A 41 22.24 -4.34 -17.46
CA HIS A 41 22.24 -3.91 -16.06
C HIS A 41 22.31 -2.38 -15.96
N HIS A 42 23.22 -1.75 -16.70
CA HIS A 42 23.34 -0.30 -16.73
C HIS A 42 22.08 0.39 -17.28
N ALA A 43 21.43 -0.17 -18.31
CA ALA A 43 20.19 0.37 -18.84
C ALA A 43 19.03 0.27 -17.83
N VAL A 44 18.90 -0.84 -17.14
CA VAL A 44 17.88 -1.04 -16.10
C VAL A 44 18.10 -0.09 -14.93
N THR A 45 19.33 -0.01 -14.42
CA THR A 45 19.70 0.90 -13.33
C THR A 45 19.39 2.36 -13.70
N PHE A 46 19.76 2.78 -14.90
CA PHE A 46 19.44 4.12 -15.40
C PHE A 46 17.93 4.40 -15.45
N ILE A 47 17.11 3.44 -15.91
CA ILE A 47 15.65 3.58 -15.92
C ILE A 47 15.10 3.70 -14.49
N GLN A 48 15.62 2.91 -13.57
CA GLN A 48 15.22 2.94 -12.15
C GLN A 48 15.60 4.26 -11.48
N GLU A 49 16.81 4.77 -11.71
CA GLU A 49 17.27 6.07 -11.21
C GLU A 49 16.40 7.21 -11.75
N LEU A 50 16.12 7.21 -13.06
CA LEU A 50 15.26 8.20 -13.70
C LEU A 50 13.84 8.17 -13.11
N TYR A 51 13.27 6.98 -12.92
CA TYR A 51 11.96 6.83 -12.31
C TYR A 51 11.96 7.29 -10.84
N SER A 52 13.01 6.94 -10.08
CA SER A 52 13.14 7.35 -8.68
C SER A 52 13.20 8.87 -8.56
N SER A 53 14.00 9.53 -9.40
CA SER A 53 14.06 10.99 -9.49
C SER A 53 12.70 11.60 -9.86
N ALA A 54 12.03 11.08 -10.89
CA ALA A 54 10.68 11.51 -11.28
C ALA A 54 9.66 11.36 -10.14
N HIS A 55 9.76 10.27 -9.38
CA HIS A 55 8.90 9.99 -8.25
C HIS A 55 9.13 10.97 -7.09
N LEU A 56 10.36 11.46 -6.89
CA LEU A 56 10.62 12.54 -5.92
C LEU A 56 9.87 13.83 -6.28
N TYR A 57 9.83 14.24 -7.56
CA TYR A 57 9.02 15.40 -7.97
C TYR A 57 7.53 15.16 -7.78
N ALA A 58 7.05 13.94 -8.03
CA ALA A 58 5.66 13.59 -7.76
C ALA A 58 5.32 13.74 -6.28
N ASN A 59 6.22 13.29 -5.40
CA ASN A 59 6.09 13.41 -3.95
C ASN A 59 6.10 14.86 -3.48
N LEU A 60 6.97 15.72 -4.05
CA LEU A 60 6.97 17.16 -3.77
C LEU A 60 5.65 17.84 -4.15
N ALA A 61 4.94 17.30 -5.15
CA ALA A 61 3.63 17.74 -5.57
C ALA A 61 2.46 16.99 -4.88
N ASN A 62 2.73 16.21 -3.81
CA ASN A 62 1.77 15.37 -3.09
C ASN A 62 1.00 14.38 -3.99
N ARG A 63 1.65 13.85 -5.03
CA ARG A 63 1.08 12.85 -5.94
C ARG A 63 1.75 11.49 -5.75
N ALA A 64 0.97 10.41 -5.81
CA ALA A 64 1.49 9.06 -5.65
C ALA A 64 2.26 8.53 -6.87
N ASN A 65 1.97 9.03 -8.08
CA ASN A 65 2.59 8.55 -9.32
C ASN A 65 3.19 9.72 -10.12
N PRO A 66 4.38 9.54 -10.72
CA PRO A 66 4.97 10.55 -11.58
C PRO A 66 4.17 10.72 -12.88
N ILE A 67 4.11 11.96 -13.36
CA ILE A 67 3.54 12.30 -14.67
C ILE A 67 4.65 12.71 -15.66
N ALA A 68 4.28 12.96 -16.91
CA ALA A 68 5.22 13.31 -17.97
C ALA A 68 6.07 14.56 -17.63
N SER A 69 5.51 15.57 -16.96
CA SER A 69 6.30 16.73 -16.52
C SER A 69 7.38 16.36 -15.52
N ASP A 70 7.11 15.43 -14.60
CA ASP A 70 8.07 15.00 -13.58
C ASP A 70 9.26 14.28 -14.24
N LEU A 71 8.98 13.45 -15.24
CA LEU A 71 10.01 12.82 -16.07
C LEU A 71 10.81 13.85 -16.88
N LEU A 72 10.19 14.93 -17.35
CA LEU A 72 10.91 15.99 -18.07
C LEU A 72 11.88 16.74 -17.15
N HIS A 73 11.48 17.04 -15.92
CA HIS A 73 12.39 17.65 -14.93
C HIS A 73 13.51 16.68 -14.54
N ALA A 74 13.19 15.41 -14.27
CA ALA A 74 14.20 14.38 -13.99
C ALA A 74 15.20 14.22 -15.16
N CYS A 75 14.74 14.31 -16.41
CA CYS A 75 15.62 14.32 -17.58
C CYS A 75 16.52 15.55 -17.63
N GLN A 76 16.01 16.73 -17.25
CA GLN A 76 16.80 17.97 -17.24
C GLN A 76 17.93 17.89 -16.21
N ASP A 77 17.63 17.38 -15.02
CA ASP A 77 18.62 17.18 -13.94
C ASP A 77 19.65 16.12 -14.32
N GLY A 78 19.22 15.05 -15.01
CA GLY A 78 20.09 14.03 -15.58
C GLY A 78 20.84 14.44 -16.86
N GLN A 79 20.80 15.72 -17.25
CA GLN A 79 21.44 16.26 -18.46
C GLN A 79 21.02 15.56 -19.78
N LEU A 80 19.82 14.98 -19.82
CA LEU A 80 19.28 14.30 -20.99
C LEU A 80 18.60 15.30 -21.93
N GLU A 81 19.12 15.41 -23.15
CA GLU A 81 18.56 16.33 -24.15
C GLU A 81 17.24 15.79 -24.75
N THR A 82 16.12 16.28 -24.24
CA THR A 82 14.77 15.89 -24.70
C THR A 82 14.41 16.42 -26.09
N LYS A 83 15.07 17.49 -26.58
CA LYS A 83 14.84 18.08 -27.90
C LYS A 83 15.13 17.09 -29.04
N SER A 84 16.11 16.21 -28.85
CA SER A 84 16.51 15.20 -29.82
C SER A 84 15.49 14.06 -29.96
N LEU A 85 14.67 13.80 -28.93
CA LEU A 85 13.70 12.70 -28.89
C LEU A 85 12.61 12.86 -29.97
N ARG A 86 12.15 14.09 -30.22
CA ARG A 86 11.14 14.37 -31.25
C ARG A 86 11.60 13.96 -32.65
N ARG A 87 12.89 14.17 -32.97
CA ARG A 87 13.49 13.76 -34.24
C ARG A 87 13.57 12.23 -34.35
N LYS A 88 13.99 11.56 -33.27
CA LYS A 88 14.07 10.09 -33.20
C LYS A 88 12.69 9.43 -33.34
N SER A 89 11.65 10.00 -32.71
CA SER A 89 10.26 9.51 -32.82
C SER A 89 9.75 9.54 -34.27
N LYS A 90 9.96 10.65 -35.00
CA LYS A 90 9.54 10.76 -36.41
C LYS A 90 10.26 9.78 -37.34
N LYS A 91 11.56 9.53 -37.10
CA LYS A 91 12.35 8.59 -37.90
C LYS A 91 11.87 7.15 -37.72
N ARG A 92 11.54 6.76 -36.47
CA ARG A 92 11.07 5.40 -36.16
C ARG A 92 9.69 5.09 -36.75
N LYS A 93 8.76 6.04 -36.78
CA LYS A 93 7.43 5.85 -37.40
C LYS A 93 7.49 5.54 -38.91
N ARG A 94 8.59 5.88 -39.59
CA ARG A 94 8.80 5.56 -41.01
C ARG A 94 9.44 4.18 -41.24
N CYS A 95 10.04 3.59 -40.21
CA CYS A 95 10.68 2.27 -40.25
C CYS A 95 9.93 1.19 -39.46
N SER A 96 8.83 1.53 -38.78
CA SER A 96 8.06 0.59 -37.94
C SER A 96 7.29 -0.48 -38.72
N PHE A 97 7.45 -0.54 -40.05
CA PHE A 97 6.94 -1.66 -40.86
C PHE A 97 7.76 -2.95 -40.71
N ILE A 98 8.89 -2.93 -40.01
CA ILE A 98 9.83 -4.08 -39.95
C ILE A 98 9.90 -4.75 -38.56
N CYS A 99 9.35 -4.12 -37.52
CA CYS A 99 9.19 -4.77 -36.21
C CYS A 99 7.71 -4.86 -35.90
N GLU A 100 7.04 -5.88 -36.45
CA GLU A 100 5.82 -6.36 -35.80
C GLU A 100 6.19 -6.68 -34.34
N PRO A 101 5.41 -6.19 -33.36
CA PRO A 101 5.46 -6.78 -32.04
C PRO A 101 5.05 -8.23 -32.25
N SER A 102 6.00 -9.17 -32.21
CA SER A 102 5.68 -10.60 -32.20
C SER A 102 4.59 -10.79 -31.16
N SER A 103 3.40 -11.13 -31.62
CA SER A 103 2.19 -11.29 -30.80
C SER A 103 2.27 -12.57 -29.93
N ASP A 104 3.47 -13.11 -29.76
CA ASP A 104 3.75 -14.40 -29.13
C ASP A 104 4.11 -14.27 -27.65
N LEU A 105 4.06 -13.07 -27.07
CA LEU A 105 4.09 -12.88 -25.62
C LEU A 105 2.69 -12.78 -25.00
N ILE A 106 1.69 -13.42 -25.63
CA ILE A 106 0.48 -13.82 -24.90
C ILE A 106 0.87 -15.05 -24.09
N ILE A 107 1.38 -14.83 -22.88
CA ILE A 107 1.45 -15.87 -21.87
C ILE A 107 0.00 -16.15 -21.46
N HIS A 108 -0.70 -16.99 -22.23
CA HIS A 108 -1.76 -17.80 -21.68
C HIS A 108 -1.11 -18.79 -20.72
N GLY A 109 -0.68 -18.30 -19.55
CA GLY A 109 -0.45 -19.19 -18.43
C GLY A 109 -1.74 -19.97 -18.23
N PRO A 110 -1.69 -21.30 -18.03
CA PRO A 110 -2.90 -22.03 -17.69
C PRO A 110 -3.46 -21.33 -16.46
N ILE A 111 -4.68 -20.81 -16.58
CA ILE A 111 -5.44 -20.36 -15.42
C ILE A 111 -5.53 -21.60 -14.55
N GLN A 112 -4.65 -21.71 -13.55
CA GLN A 112 -4.78 -22.68 -12.50
C GLN A 112 -6.05 -22.27 -11.75
N CYS A 113 -7.15 -22.80 -12.23
CA CYS A 113 -8.41 -22.80 -11.54
C CYS A 113 -8.14 -23.62 -10.28
N TYR A 114 -7.74 -22.94 -9.20
CA TYR A 114 -7.65 -23.53 -7.88
C TYR A 114 -9.05 -24.03 -7.54
N LYS A 115 -9.32 -25.30 -7.85
CA LYS A 115 -10.47 -26.02 -7.31
C LYS A 115 -10.11 -26.31 -5.86
N PRO A 116 -10.70 -25.62 -4.86
CA PRO A 116 -10.47 -26.01 -3.48
C PRO A 116 -10.97 -27.44 -3.32
N ALA A 117 -10.14 -28.31 -2.75
CA ALA A 117 -10.49 -29.69 -2.43
C ALA A 117 -11.76 -29.69 -1.55
N GLN A 118 -12.89 -30.04 -2.15
CA GLN A 118 -14.15 -30.21 -1.44
C GLN A 118 -14.01 -31.47 -0.59
N LYS A 119 -13.87 -31.30 0.73
CA LYS A 119 -14.08 -32.40 1.68
C LYS A 119 -15.56 -32.82 1.58
N PRO A 120 -15.87 -34.13 1.59
CA PRO A 120 -17.26 -34.58 1.59
C PRO A 120 -17.91 -34.20 2.92
N VAL A 121 -18.76 -33.18 2.92
CA VAL A 121 -19.56 -32.78 4.08
C VAL A 121 -20.85 -33.59 4.11
N SER A 122 -21.13 -34.23 5.25
CA SER A 122 -22.23 -35.15 5.49
C SER A 122 -23.62 -34.56 5.19
N LYS A 123 -24.48 -35.36 4.55
CA LYS A 123 -25.86 -35.06 4.11
C LYS A 123 -26.90 -34.88 5.23
N ARG A 124 -26.65 -34.07 6.27
CA ARG A 124 -27.61 -33.91 7.39
C ARG A 124 -27.84 -32.48 7.88
N ALA A 125 -27.87 -31.50 6.98
CA ALA A 125 -28.37 -30.19 7.35
C ALA A 125 -28.97 -29.46 6.14
N LEU A 126 -30.28 -29.65 5.92
CA LEU A 126 -31.08 -28.74 5.08
C LEU A 126 -31.27 -27.45 5.89
N GLU A 127 -30.26 -26.58 5.89
CA GLU A 127 -30.24 -25.38 6.72
C GLU A 127 -30.84 -24.17 6.00
N ALA A 128 -31.76 -23.49 6.69
CA ALA A 128 -32.54 -22.38 6.19
C ALA A 128 -31.68 -21.20 5.71
N ILE A 129 -31.83 -20.85 4.43
CA ILE A 129 -31.32 -19.60 3.86
C ILE A 129 -31.99 -18.43 4.60
N PRO A 130 -31.24 -17.46 5.14
CA PRO A 130 -31.81 -16.30 5.81
C PRO A 130 -32.75 -15.57 4.85
N ALA A 131 -33.90 -15.11 5.36
CA ALA A 131 -34.98 -14.55 4.55
C ALA A 131 -34.52 -13.42 3.62
N THR A 132 -33.55 -12.63 4.04
CA THR A 132 -32.96 -11.52 3.26
C THR A 132 -32.16 -11.95 2.04
N LEU A 133 -31.73 -13.21 1.95
CA LEU A 133 -30.94 -13.74 0.84
C LEU A 133 -31.75 -14.70 -0.05
N ARG A 134 -33.06 -14.86 0.19
CA ARG A 134 -33.94 -15.71 -0.63
C ARG A 134 -34.30 -15.06 -1.97
N ASP A 135 -34.32 -13.73 -2.02
CA ASP A 135 -34.75 -12.97 -3.20
C ASP A 135 -33.58 -12.64 -4.15
N LEU A 136 -32.42 -13.29 -4.03
CA LEU A 136 -31.33 -13.05 -4.97
C LEU A 136 -31.70 -13.59 -6.37
N PRO A 137 -31.56 -12.76 -7.42
CA PRO A 137 -31.75 -13.21 -8.79
C PRO A 137 -30.85 -14.39 -9.17
N SER A 138 -31.35 -15.24 -10.07
CA SER A 138 -30.68 -16.48 -10.50
C SER A 138 -29.34 -16.31 -11.23
N HIS A 139 -28.97 -15.09 -11.61
CA HIS A 139 -27.68 -14.79 -12.23
C HIS A 139 -26.54 -14.63 -11.21
N PHE A 140 -26.84 -14.59 -9.92
CA PHE A 140 -25.83 -14.55 -8.88
C PHE A 140 -25.27 -15.96 -8.59
N PRO A 141 -23.98 -16.06 -8.23
CA PRO A 141 -23.39 -17.32 -7.82
C PRO A 141 -24.08 -17.86 -6.54
N LYS A 142 -24.09 -19.19 -6.40
CA LYS A 142 -24.65 -19.85 -5.20
C LYS A 142 -23.96 -19.32 -3.95
N LEU A 143 -24.75 -19.01 -2.92
CA LEU A 143 -24.24 -18.55 -1.63
C LEU A 143 -23.26 -19.61 -1.07
N PRO A 144 -22.06 -19.21 -0.61
CA PRO A 144 -21.17 -20.12 0.09
C PRO A 144 -21.82 -20.67 1.37
N PRO A 145 -21.32 -21.81 1.88
CA PRO A 145 -21.86 -22.45 3.06
C PRO A 145 -21.92 -21.52 4.29
N LYS A 146 -22.87 -21.76 5.20
CA LYS A 146 -23.04 -20.95 6.43
C LYS A 146 -21.76 -20.76 7.25
N HIS A 147 -20.90 -21.80 7.32
CA HIS A 147 -19.64 -21.74 8.05
C HIS A 147 -18.61 -20.78 7.43
N THR A 148 -18.81 -20.33 6.18
CA THR A 148 -18.01 -19.30 5.53
C THR A 148 -18.31 -17.91 6.10
N TYR A 149 -19.54 -17.67 6.58
CA TYR A 149 -20.00 -16.35 7.03
C TYR A 149 -19.91 -16.13 8.55
N MET A 150 -19.86 -17.21 9.35
CA MET A 150 -19.81 -17.12 10.81
C MET A 150 -18.36 -16.96 11.33
N ARG A 151 -17.65 -15.92 10.89
CA ARG A 151 -16.29 -15.60 11.37
C ARG A 151 -16.13 -14.26 12.07
N THR A 152 -17.21 -13.51 12.26
CA THR A 152 -17.24 -12.43 13.25
C THR A 152 -17.71 -13.04 14.56
N PRO A 153 -16.84 -13.31 15.56
CA PRO A 153 -17.32 -13.52 16.90
C PRO A 153 -18.21 -12.33 17.25
N VAL A 154 -19.40 -12.59 17.78
CA VAL A 154 -20.29 -11.54 18.28
C VAL A 154 -19.46 -10.69 19.22
N SER A 155 -19.23 -9.42 18.90
CA SER A 155 -18.57 -8.54 19.86
C SER A 155 -19.47 -8.55 21.08
N VAL A 156 -19.00 -9.19 22.14
CA VAL A 156 -19.65 -9.06 23.43
C VAL A 156 -19.54 -7.57 23.67
N LYS A 157 -20.65 -6.85 23.52
CA LYS A 157 -20.74 -5.47 23.97
C LYS A 157 -20.52 -5.57 25.47
N SER A 158 -19.25 -5.54 25.86
CA SER A 158 -18.80 -5.21 27.19
C SER A 158 -19.52 -3.91 27.45
N LYS A 159 -20.62 -4.01 28.21
CA LYS A 159 -21.27 -2.86 28.77
C LYS A 159 -20.12 -2.11 29.41
N SER A 160 -19.84 -0.92 28.86
CA SER A 160 -18.97 0.05 29.47
C SER A 160 -19.59 0.38 30.82
N ALA A 161 -19.37 -0.49 31.80
CA ALA A 161 -19.36 -0.11 33.18
C ALA A 161 -18.17 0.83 33.24
N GLN A 162 -18.45 2.13 33.14
CA GLN A 162 -17.55 3.13 33.66
C GLN A 162 -17.02 2.55 34.98
N PRO A 163 -15.69 2.45 35.17
CA PRO A 163 -15.16 1.89 36.40
C PRO A 163 -15.88 2.61 37.54
N PRO A 164 -16.54 1.88 38.47
CA PRO A 164 -17.42 2.49 39.46
C PRO A 164 -16.68 3.64 40.11
N LEU A 165 -17.35 4.77 40.34
CA LEU A 165 -16.76 5.99 40.88
C LEU A 165 -15.81 5.70 42.05
N GLU A 166 -16.15 4.71 42.87
CA GLU A 166 -15.32 4.15 43.93
C GLU A 166 -13.89 3.73 43.49
N LYS A 167 -13.72 3.07 42.34
CA LYS A 167 -12.40 2.71 41.81
C LYS A 167 -11.60 3.94 41.40
N LYS A 168 -12.25 4.98 40.86
CA LYS A 168 -11.59 6.26 40.54
C LYS A 168 -11.21 7.01 41.81
N LEU A 169 -12.11 7.08 42.80
CA LEU A 169 -11.86 7.71 44.09
C LEU A 169 -10.75 7.01 44.87
N LYS A 170 -10.73 5.67 44.90
CA LYS A 170 -9.65 4.89 45.52
C LYS A 170 -8.29 5.16 44.86
N ASN A 171 -8.25 5.22 43.53
CA ASN A 171 -7.01 5.51 42.83
C ASN A 171 -6.54 6.96 43.06
N ALA A 172 -7.46 7.93 43.03
CA ALA A 172 -7.15 9.33 43.35
C ALA A 172 -6.62 9.48 44.79
N SER A 173 -7.27 8.82 45.76
CA SER A 173 -6.82 8.79 47.15
C SER A 173 -5.42 8.19 47.28
N LEU A 174 -5.14 7.08 46.58
CA LEU A 174 -3.83 6.44 46.59
C LEU A 174 -2.73 7.34 46.02
N VAL A 175 -3.00 8.01 44.90
CA VAL A 175 -2.05 8.95 44.28
C VAL A 175 -1.79 10.13 45.20
N GLN A 176 -2.83 10.66 45.84
CA GLN A 176 -2.71 11.77 46.79
C GLN A 176 -1.86 11.39 48.01
N GLU A 177 -2.08 10.20 48.56
CA GLU A 177 -1.35 9.70 49.73
C GLU A 177 0.12 9.41 49.38
N SER A 178 0.38 8.84 48.20
CA SER A 178 1.75 8.65 47.70
C SER A 178 2.48 9.98 47.49
N LEU A 179 1.81 10.99 46.92
CA LEU A 179 2.40 12.30 46.70
C LEU A 179 2.66 13.02 48.02
N ARG A 180 1.71 12.94 48.98
CA ARG A 180 1.89 13.49 50.32
C ARG A 180 3.10 12.87 51.02
N ASN A 181 3.21 11.54 51.00
CA ASN A 181 4.35 10.84 51.59
C ASN A 181 5.68 11.20 50.91
N LEU A 182 5.68 11.39 49.59
CA LEU A 182 6.86 11.87 48.87
C LEU A 182 7.25 13.27 49.35
N MET A 183 6.28 14.19 49.46
CA MET A 183 6.51 15.59 49.86
C MET A 183 6.99 15.73 51.30
N THR A 184 6.40 14.99 52.24
CA THR A 184 6.84 14.96 53.65
C THR A 184 8.27 14.42 53.77
N ASN A 185 8.65 13.48 52.89
CA ASN A 185 10.00 12.93 52.87
C ASN A 185 11.02 13.87 52.19
N THR A 186 10.58 14.77 51.32
CA THR A 186 11.46 15.72 50.60
C THR A 186 11.52 17.12 51.23
N GLY A 187 10.83 17.36 52.36
CA GLY A 187 10.96 18.58 53.17
C GLY A 187 10.49 19.88 52.50
N GLN A 188 9.55 19.79 51.55
CA GLN A 188 8.95 20.95 50.86
C GLN A 188 7.48 21.08 51.24
N GLU A 189 7.18 21.57 52.45
CA GLU A 189 5.81 21.56 52.97
C GLU A 189 5.03 22.88 52.76
N ASP A 190 5.70 24.04 52.64
CA ASP A 190 4.98 25.30 52.91
C ASP A 190 4.40 26.05 51.69
N GLU A 191 4.90 25.84 50.46
CA GLU A 191 4.44 26.65 49.29
C GLU A 191 3.42 25.95 48.39
N ASN A 192 3.25 24.63 48.48
CA ASN A 192 2.48 23.85 47.49
C ASN A 192 1.19 23.20 48.03
N ALA A 193 0.90 23.35 49.33
CA ALA A 193 -0.37 22.86 49.90
C ALA A 193 -1.60 23.58 49.28
N GLU A 194 -1.44 24.85 48.92
CA GLU A 194 -2.46 25.65 48.22
C GLU A 194 -2.64 25.21 46.75
N LEU A 195 -1.57 24.72 46.11
CA LEU A 195 -1.58 24.27 44.70
C LEU A 195 -2.39 22.97 44.50
N LEU A 196 -2.34 22.06 45.47
CA LEU A 196 -3.09 20.79 45.40
C LEU A 196 -4.61 20.99 45.54
N GLY A 197 -5.05 22.03 46.26
CA GLY A 197 -6.47 22.40 46.34
C GLY A 197 -7.03 22.85 44.98
N HIS A 198 -6.20 23.48 44.15
CA HIS A 198 -6.61 24.03 42.85
C HIS A 198 -6.74 22.96 41.74
N ILE A 199 -6.03 21.84 41.83
CA ILE A 199 -6.02 20.78 40.81
C ILE A 199 -7.28 19.91 40.85
N VAL A 200 -8.06 19.94 41.94
CA VAL A 200 -9.23 19.03 42.09
C VAL A 200 -10.49 19.53 41.37
N ASN A 201 -10.51 20.76 40.83
CA ASN A 201 -11.75 21.40 40.32
C ASN A 201 -11.87 21.49 38.78
N TRP A 202 -11.04 20.78 38.00
CA TRP A 202 -11.08 20.87 36.53
C TRP A 202 -12.18 20.01 35.86
N GLU A 203 -12.73 19.00 36.54
CA GLU A 203 -13.81 18.17 35.99
C GLU A 203 -15.19 18.86 36.04
N THR A 204 -15.37 19.86 36.91
CA THR A 204 -16.63 20.60 37.09
C THR A 204 -16.87 21.68 36.03
N THR A 205 -15.81 22.18 35.38
CA THR A 205 -15.89 23.28 34.40
C THR A 205 -16.00 22.83 32.94
N ASN A 206 -15.82 21.54 32.64
CA ASN A 206 -15.78 21.04 31.25
C ASN A 206 -17.14 20.58 30.68
N ALA A 207 -18.25 20.83 31.38
CA ALA A 207 -19.59 20.36 30.97
C ALA A 207 -20.25 21.18 29.83
N LEU A 208 -19.55 22.10 29.15
CA LEU A 208 -20.14 22.96 28.10
C LEU A 208 -19.37 22.96 26.77
N ALA A 209 -18.87 21.81 26.30
CA ALA A 209 -18.45 21.69 24.90
C ALA A 209 -19.67 21.44 24.00
N LYS A 210 -20.14 22.51 23.34
CA LYS A 210 -21.29 22.51 22.42
C LYS A 210 -21.09 21.51 21.27
N ARG A 211 -22.11 20.68 21.09
CA ARG A 211 -22.29 19.68 20.02
C ARG A 211 -22.37 20.39 18.66
N TRP A 212 -21.42 20.15 17.76
CA TRP A 212 -21.58 20.51 16.35
C TRP A 212 -22.64 19.58 15.73
N ARG A 213 -23.66 20.16 15.07
CA ARG A 213 -24.61 19.42 14.25
C ARG A 213 -24.04 19.25 12.85
N VAL A 214 -24.10 18.02 12.34
CA VAL A 214 -23.99 17.65 10.93
C VAL A 214 -25.39 17.75 10.31
#